data_AF-A0A381N2Z3-F1
#
_entry.id   AF-A0A381N2Z3-F1
#
_cell.length_a   1.000
_cell.length_b   1.000
_cell.length_c   1.000
_cell.angle_alpha   90.00
_cell.angle_beta   90.00
_cell.angle_gamma   90.00
#
_symmetry.space_group_name_H-M   'P 1'
#
loop_
_entity.id
_entity.type
_entity.pdbx_description
1 polymer ?
#
loop_
_entity_poly.entity_id
_entity_poly.type
_entity_poly.pdbx_seq_one_letter_code
_entity_poly.pdbx_strand_id
1 'polypeptide(L)'
;MNQYSAMITDFLHKCGDADKEFVSENEWWVVSGSVKVQIFLTNMEENAELVVAANLFPYPEQNAEVNAYVLKLNGTLKLKGVSFGIRNQHLILSYIRPVQGLDPGELEWIIASIAVIADEYDDFLIEKFKL
;
A
#
# COMPACT_ATOMS: atom_id res chain seq x y z
N MET A 1 15.58 15.45 -8.87
CA MET A 1 14.29 14.93 -8.37
C MET A 1 13.40 14.67 -9.58
N ASN A 2 12.98 13.42 -9.80
CA ASN A 2 12.07 13.05 -10.90
C ASN A 2 10.67 13.66 -10.61
N GLN A 3 9.92 14.03 -11.65
CA GLN A 3 8.56 14.58 -11.54
C GLN A 3 7.62 13.75 -10.64
N TYR A 4 7.76 12.42 -10.63
CA TYR A 4 6.91 11.55 -9.80
C TYR A 4 7.26 11.64 -8.31
N SER A 5 8.55 11.77 -7.98
CA SER A 5 9.01 12.02 -6.61
C SER A 5 8.54 13.39 -6.10
N ALA A 6 8.56 14.40 -6.97
CA ALA A 6 7.97 15.71 -6.67
C ALA A 6 6.46 15.60 -6.42
N MET A 7 5.72 14.87 -7.27
CA MET A 7 4.28 14.63 -7.11
C MET A 7 3.94 13.96 -5.77
N ILE A 8 4.70 12.93 -5.37
CA ILE A 8 4.50 12.26 -4.07
C ILE A 8 4.80 13.21 -2.91
N THR A 9 5.87 13.99 -3.02
CA THR A 9 6.24 14.98 -2.00
C THR A 9 5.16 16.06 -1.85
N ASP A 10 4.61 16.55 -2.97
CA ASP A 10 3.52 17.52 -2.99
C ASP A 10 2.23 16.94 -2.40
N PHE A 11 1.92 15.67 -2.68
CA PHE A 11 0.82 14.96 -2.02
C PHE A 11 1.01 14.94 -0.50
N LEU A 12 2.19 14.56 0.00
CA LEU A 12 2.47 14.50 1.43
C LEU A 12 2.38 15.86 2.11
N HIS A 13 2.78 16.94 1.44
CA HIS A 13 2.57 18.30 1.96
C HIS A 13 1.08 18.67 2.09
N LYS A 14 0.23 18.19 1.17
CA LYS A 14 -1.23 18.41 1.22
C LYS A 14 -1.93 17.58 2.30
N CYS A 15 -1.31 16.51 2.80
CA CYS A 15 -1.88 15.69 3.87
C CYS A 15 -1.98 16.40 5.25
N GLY A 16 -1.58 17.67 5.36
CA GLY A 16 -1.75 18.47 6.57
C GLY A 16 -0.98 17.88 7.76
N ASP A 17 -1.65 17.73 8.90
CA ASP A 17 -1.05 17.24 10.15
C ASP A 17 -0.91 15.71 10.24
N ALA A 18 -1.20 14.97 9.17
CA ALA A 18 -0.96 13.53 9.14
C ALA A 18 0.52 13.21 9.44
N ASP A 19 0.74 12.19 10.27
CA ASP A 19 2.06 11.62 10.49
C ASP A 19 2.60 11.11 9.15
N LYS A 20 3.79 11.58 8.79
CA LYS A 20 4.44 11.30 7.51
C LYS A 20 5.95 11.46 7.64
N GLU A 21 6.69 10.71 6.85
CA GLU A 21 8.15 10.80 6.83
C GLU A 21 8.68 10.57 5.41
N PHE A 22 9.78 11.26 5.14
CA PHE A 22 10.66 10.99 4.02
C PHE A 22 11.72 9.97 4.48
N VAL A 23 11.72 8.79 3.88
CA VAL A 23 12.68 7.72 4.24
C VAL A 23 13.93 7.83 3.36
N SER A 24 13.74 8.01 2.05
CA SER A 24 14.82 8.15 1.07
C SER A 24 14.29 8.86 -0.20
N GLU A 25 15.18 9.11 -1.17
CA GLU A 25 14.81 9.77 -2.44
C GLU A 25 13.69 9.07 -3.23
N ASN A 26 13.49 7.77 -2.99
CA ASN A 26 12.48 6.96 -3.65
C ASN A 26 11.47 6.33 -2.69
N GLU A 27 11.47 6.68 -1.39
CA GLU A 27 10.61 6.06 -0.38
C GLU A 27 10.06 7.06 0.64
N TRP A 28 8.76 6.91 0.92
CA TRP A 28 8.00 7.73 1.84
C TRP A 28 7.01 6.86 2.63
N TRP A 29 6.53 7.39 3.75
CA TRP A 29 5.31 6.85 4.37
C TRP A 29 4.38 7.96 4.87
N VAL A 30 3.10 7.63 4.97
CA VAL A 30 2.06 8.45 5.56
C VAL A 30 1.09 7.58 6.35
N VAL A 31 0.60 8.09 7.47
CA VAL A 31 -0.49 7.47 8.22
C VAL A 31 -1.81 8.03 7.69
N SER A 32 -2.69 7.14 7.25
CA SER A 32 -4.04 7.46 6.78
C SER A 32 -5.04 6.68 7.61
N GLY A 33 -5.75 7.36 8.52
CA GLY A 33 -6.55 6.71 9.55
C GLY A 33 -5.66 6.00 10.57
N SER A 34 -5.87 4.69 10.75
CA SER A 34 -5.07 3.79 11.59
C SER A 34 -3.86 3.19 10.84
N VAL A 35 -3.85 3.29 9.50
CA VAL A 35 -2.97 2.50 8.63
C VAL A 35 -1.74 3.30 8.24
N LYS A 36 -0.56 2.71 8.44
CA LYS A 36 0.71 3.21 7.90
C LYS A 36 0.89 2.74 6.45
N VAL A 37 0.78 3.67 5.51
CA VAL A 37 0.95 3.41 4.07
C VAL A 37 2.37 3.79 3.65
N GLN A 38 3.08 2.83 3.06
CA GLN A 38 4.39 3.01 2.43
C GLN A 38 4.20 3.31 0.94
N ILE A 39 4.91 4.31 0.45
CA ILE A 39 4.91 4.73 -0.95
C ILE A 39 6.36 4.69 -1.42
N PHE A 40 6.66 3.99 -2.51
CA PHE A 40 8.01 4.02 -3.07
C PHE A 40 8.02 3.87 -4.58
N LEU A 41 9.09 4.37 -5.19
CA LEU A 41 9.40 4.20 -6.60
C LEU A 41 10.51 3.15 -6.74
N THR A 42 10.36 2.20 -7.65
CA THR A 42 11.36 1.13 -7.85
C THR A 42 12.72 1.67 -8.32
N ASN A 43 12.72 2.79 -9.04
CA ASN A 43 13.89 3.58 -9.41
C ASN A 43 13.48 5.05 -9.64
N MET A 44 14.42 5.89 -10.10
CA MET A 44 14.20 7.32 -10.36
C MET A 44 14.09 7.68 -11.85
N GLU A 45 13.91 6.69 -12.72
CA GLU A 45 13.83 6.83 -14.18
C GLU A 45 12.38 6.84 -14.69
N GLU A 46 12.17 6.99 -16.00
CA GLU A 46 10.82 7.02 -16.59
C GLU A 46 10.11 5.66 -16.61
N ASN A 47 10.88 4.57 -16.51
CA ASN A 47 10.38 3.20 -16.43
C ASN A 47 10.09 2.76 -14.99
N ALA A 48 10.13 3.67 -14.02
CA ALA A 48 9.84 3.37 -12.62
C ALA A 48 8.43 2.77 -12.46
N GLU A 49 8.27 1.98 -11.42
CA GLU A 49 6.97 1.55 -10.94
C GLU A 49 6.69 2.27 -9.62
N LEU A 50 5.46 2.76 -9.49
CA LEU A 50 4.90 3.17 -8.22
C LEU A 50 4.46 1.91 -7.48
N VAL A 51 4.97 1.76 -6.26
CA VAL A 51 4.50 0.76 -5.31
C VAL A 51 3.92 1.48 -4.10
N VAL A 52 2.66 1.21 -3.82
CA VAL A 52 1.99 1.63 -2.58
C VAL A 52 1.64 0.38 -1.80
N ALA A 53 1.97 0.34 -0.51
CA ALA A 53 1.78 -0.85 0.31
C ALA A 53 1.39 -0.50 1.74
N ALA A 54 0.65 -1.39 2.39
CA ALA A 54 0.36 -1.32 3.82
C ALA A 54 0.58 -2.69 4.46
N ASN A 55 1.19 -2.70 5.65
CA ASN A 55 1.27 -3.91 6.46
C ASN A 55 -0.06 -4.04 7.23
N LEU A 56 -0.67 -5.22 7.21
CA LEU A 56 -1.87 -5.51 8.00
C LEU A 56 -1.46 -5.95 9.40
N PHE A 57 -0.75 -7.09 9.50
CA PHE A 57 -0.30 -7.64 10.76
C PHE A 57 0.94 -8.55 10.58
N PRO A 58 1.71 -8.79 11.65
CA PRO A 58 2.77 -9.78 11.66
C PRO A 58 2.23 -11.17 11.31
N TYR A 59 2.89 -11.83 10.39
CA TYR A 59 2.53 -13.15 9.88
C TYR A 59 3.77 -14.05 9.77
N PRO A 60 4.40 -14.40 10.91
CA PRO A 60 5.64 -15.18 10.94
C PRO A 60 5.43 -16.65 10.60
N GLU A 61 4.28 -17.22 10.96
CA GLU A 61 3.90 -18.59 10.67
C GLU A 61 2.75 -18.62 9.66
N GLN A 62 2.96 -19.31 8.53
CA GLN A 62 1.96 -19.35 7.47
C GLN A 62 0.80 -20.28 7.84
N ASN A 63 -0.41 -19.76 7.78
CA ASN A 63 -1.66 -20.50 7.91
C ASN A 63 -2.26 -20.78 6.53
N ALA A 64 -2.44 -22.06 6.19
CA ALA A 64 -2.94 -22.48 4.87
C ALA A 64 -4.35 -21.97 4.56
N GLU A 65 -5.21 -21.84 5.58
CA GLU A 65 -6.58 -21.35 5.42
C GLU A 65 -6.61 -19.85 5.11
N VAL A 66 -5.81 -19.07 5.85
CA VAL A 66 -5.61 -17.63 5.60
C VAL A 66 -5.06 -17.42 4.19
N ASN A 67 -3.99 -18.15 3.82
CA ASN A 67 -3.36 -18.05 2.50
C ASN A 67 -4.35 -18.36 1.37
N ALA A 68 -5.13 -19.43 1.50
CA ALA A 68 -6.14 -19.78 0.51
C ALA A 68 -7.26 -18.73 0.43
N TYR A 69 -7.63 -18.11 1.55
CA TYR A 69 -8.66 -17.08 1.59
C TYR A 69 -8.21 -15.79 0.92
N VAL A 70 -7.05 -15.24 1.29
CA VAL A 70 -6.53 -14.00 0.70
C VAL A 70 -6.20 -14.17 -0.78
N LEU A 71 -5.72 -15.35 -1.19
CA LEU A 71 -5.50 -15.66 -2.60
C LEU A 71 -6.80 -15.70 -3.40
N LYS A 72 -7.89 -16.23 -2.82
CA LYS A 72 -9.21 -16.16 -3.43
C LYS A 72 -9.69 -14.71 -3.55
N LEU A 73 -9.48 -13.87 -2.53
CA LEU A 73 -9.84 -12.45 -2.57
C LEU A 73 -9.14 -11.71 -3.71
N ASN A 74 -7.85 -11.97 -3.94
CA ASN A 74 -7.11 -11.42 -5.08
C ASN A 74 -7.80 -11.71 -6.43
N GLY A 75 -8.50 -12.84 -6.55
CA GLY A 75 -9.25 -13.20 -7.76
C GLY A 75 -10.64 -12.57 -7.92
N THR A 76 -11.14 -11.81 -6.94
CA THR A 76 -12.55 -11.34 -6.94
C THR A 76 -12.82 -9.99 -7.59
N LEU A 77 -11.77 -9.27 -8.03
CA LEU A 77 -11.83 -7.86 -8.50
C LEU A 77 -12.34 -6.84 -7.46
N LYS A 78 -12.74 -7.27 -6.25
CA LYS A 78 -13.26 -6.39 -5.19
C LYS A 78 -12.19 -5.48 -4.59
N LEU A 79 -10.92 -5.85 -4.73
CA LEU A 79 -9.79 -5.12 -4.15
C LEU A 79 -9.32 -3.92 -5.00
N LYS A 80 -10.04 -3.56 -6.07
CA LYS A 80 -9.77 -2.34 -6.88
C LYS A 80 -8.31 -2.22 -7.34
N GLY A 81 -7.69 -3.33 -7.73
CA GLY A 81 -6.28 -3.38 -8.16
C GLY A 81 -5.27 -3.56 -7.02
N VAL A 82 -5.70 -3.51 -5.76
CA VAL A 82 -4.89 -3.90 -4.61
C VAL A 82 -4.83 -5.43 -4.53
N SER A 83 -3.69 -5.95 -4.10
CA SER A 83 -3.46 -7.39 -3.93
C SER A 83 -2.86 -7.69 -2.56
N PHE A 84 -3.33 -8.77 -1.94
CA PHE A 84 -2.68 -9.37 -0.78
C PHE A 84 -1.36 -10.03 -1.18
N GLY A 85 -0.37 -9.91 -0.30
CA GLY A 85 0.93 -10.58 -0.41
C GLY A 85 1.54 -10.84 0.96
N ILE A 86 2.66 -11.57 0.98
CA ILE A 86 3.45 -11.79 2.18
C ILE A 86 4.85 -11.23 1.92
N ARG A 87 5.31 -10.33 2.80
CA ARG A 87 6.64 -9.70 2.68
C ARG A 87 7.20 -9.48 4.07
N ASN A 88 8.46 -9.84 4.31
CA ASN A 88 9.16 -9.63 5.58
C ASN A 88 8.35 -10.11 6.81
N GLN A 89 7.79 -11.32 6.73
CA GLN A 89 6.96 -11.92 7.78
C GLN A 89 5.73 -11.07 8.16
N HIS A 90 5.17 -10.30 7.22
CA HIS A 90 3.91 -9.58 7.38
C HIS A 90 2.97 -9.97 6.25
N LEU A 91 1.68 -10.05 6.57
CA LEU A 91 0.65 -9.99 5.55
C LEU A 91 0.49 -8.53 5.13
N ILE A 92 0.56 -8.26 3.83
CA ILE A 92 0.53 -6.92 3.28
C ILE A 92 -0.56 -6.79 2.22
N LEU A 93 -0.98 -5.55 2.01
CA LEU A 93 -1.67 -5.12 0.79
C LEU A 93 -0.70 -4.30 -0.05
N SER A 94 -0.79 -4.43 -1.37
CA SER A 94 0.01 -3.64 -2.28
C SER A 94 -0.73 -3.31 -3.58
N TYR A 95 -0.38 -2.17 -4.15
CA TYR A 95 -0.79 -1.71 -5.47
C TYR A 95 0.48 -1.34 -6.22
N ILE A 96 0.66 -1.92 -7.41
CA ILE A 96 1.86 -1.72 -8.23
C ILE A 96 1.44 -1.34 -9.62
N ARG A 97 2.04 -0.28 -10.17
CA ARG A 97 1.86 0.10 -11.57
C ARG A 97 3.04 0.89 -12.11
N PRO A 98 3.22 0.98 -13.44
CA PRO A 98 4.11 1.95 -14.05
C PRO A 98 3.73 3.40 -13.68
N VAL A 99 4.74 4.26 -13.52
CA VAL A 99 4.52 5.70 -13.29
C VAL A 99 4.02 6.44 -14.53
N GLN A 100 4.19 5.86 -15.73
CA GLN A 100 3.76 6.48 -16.97
C GLN A 100 2.24 6.77 -16.94
N GLY A 101 1.88 8.02 -17.20
CA GLY A 101 0.49 8.48 -17.18
C GLY A 101 -0.13 8.59 -15.79
N LEU A 102 0.64 8.42 -14.71
CA LEU A 102 0.17 8.69 -13.35
C LEU A 102 -0.09 10.20 -13.19
N ASP A 103 -1.25 10.53 -12.66
CA ASP A 103 -1.61 11.90 -12.27
C ASP A 103 -1.82 12.02 -10.74
N PRO A 104 -1.83 13.25 -10.18
CA PRO A 104 -1.97 13.45 -8.75
C PRO A 104 -3.28 12.90 -8.16
N GLY A 105 -4.39 12.99 -8.89
CA GLY A 105 -5.69 12.48 -8.42
C GLY A 105 -5.70 10.96 -8.38
N GLU A 106 -5.04 10.32 -9.33
CA GLU A 106 -4.84 8.87 -9.31
C GLU A 106 -3.93 8.42 -8.17
N LEU A 107 -2.84 9.12 -7.89
CA LEU A 107 -1.98 8.83 -6.73
C LEU A 107 -2.77 8.91 -5.41
N GLU A 108 -3.53 10.00 -5.23
CA GLU A 108 -4.41 10.19 -4.07
C GLU A 108 -5.42 9.03 -3.93
N TRP A 109 -6.04 8.62 -5.04
CA TRP A 109 -6.99 7.52 -5.07
C TRP A 109 -6.37 6.16 -4.73
N ILE A 110 -5.16 5.86 -5.22
CA ILE A 110 -4.45 4.61 -4.92
C ILE A 110 -4.15 4.53 -3.41
N ILE A 111 -3.61 5.60 -2.84
CA ILE A 111 -3.25 5.66 -1.42
C ILE A 111 -4.50 5.51 -0.54
N ALA A 112 -5.57 6.24 -0.86
CA ALA A 112 -6.84 6.13 -0.15
C ALA A 112 -7.45 4.73 -0.27
N SER A 113 -7.37 4.11 -1.46
CA SER A 113 -7.88 2.75 -1.68
C SER A 113 -7.16 1.72 -0.82
N ILE A 114 -5.83 1.79 -0.74
CA ILE A 114 -5.06 0.90 0.15
C ILE A 114 -5.42 1.13 1.61
N ALA A 115 -5.49 2.38 2.06
CA ALA A 115 -5.79 2.68 3.46
C ALA A 115 -7.16 2.12 3.88
N VAL A 116 -8.20 2.34 3.07
CA VAL A 116 -9.55 1.81 3.35
C VAL A 116 -9.59 0.29 3.35
N ILE A 117 -8.94 -0.37 2.38
CA ILE A 117 -8.94 -1.82 2.30
C ILE A 117 -8.11 -2.42 3.44
N ALA A 118 -7.00 -1.78 3.83
CA ALA A 118 -6.19 -2.24 4.95
C ALA A 118 -6.97 -2.19 6.27
N ASP A 119 -7.62 -1.07 6.57
CA ASP A 119 -8.45 -0.87 7.77
C ASP A 119 -9.69 -1.79 7.79
N GLU A 120 -10.18 -2.23 6.62
CA GLU A 120 -11.27 -3.22 6.55
C GLU A 120 -10.79 -4.64 6.88
N TYR A 121 -9.57 -5.01 6.44
CA TYR A 121 -9.11 -6.39 6.44
C TYR A 121 -8.14 -6.75 7.58
N ASP A 122 -7.51 -5.79 8.23
CA ASP A 122 -6.58 -6.06 9.33
C ASP A 122 -7.28 -6.76 10.50
N ASP A 123 -8.25 -6.12 11.13
CA ASP A 123 -9.02 -6.66 12.25
C ASP A 123 -9.90 -7.83 11.82
N PHE A 124 -10.53 -7.74 10.63
CA PHE A 124 -11.42 -8.79 10.13
C PHE A 124 -10.70 -10.13 9.95
N LEU A 125 -9.49 -10.15 9.39
CA LEU A 125 -8.75 -11.39 9.19
C LEU A 125 -8.26 -11.97 10.51
N ILE A 126 -7.81 -11.12 11.45
CA ILE A 126 -7.43 -11.54 12.80
C ILE A 126 -8.62 -12.19 13.51
N GLU A 127 -9.79 -11.56 13.50
CA GLU A 127 -10.99 -12.10 14.12
C GLU A 127 -11.45 -13.40 13.47
N LYS A 128 -11.50 -13.42 12.13
CA LYS A 128 -11.98 -14.57 11.35
C LYS A 128 -11.16 -15.83 11.57
N PHE A 129 -9.83 -15.69 11.65
CA PHE A 129 -8.90 -16.81 11.73
C PHE A 129 -8.28 -17.01 13.11
N LYS A 130 -8.62 -16.14 14.08
CA LYS A 130 -8.11 -16.17 15.47
C LYS A 130 -6.59 -16.14 15.53
N LEU A 131 -6.02 -15.16 14.82
CA LEU A 131 -4.56 -14.94 14.72
C LEU A 131 -4.00 -14.17 15.92
#